data_AF-A0A4U5N9G2-F1
#
_entry.id   AF-A0A4U5N9G2-F1
#
_cell.length_a   1.000
_cell.length_b   1.000
_cell.length_c   1.000
_cell.angle_alpha   90.00
_cell.angle_beta   90.00
_cell.angle_gamma   90.00
#
_symmetry.space_group_name_H-M   'P 1'
#
loop_
_entity.id
_entity.type
_entity.pdbx_description
1 polymer ?
#
loop_
_entity_poly.entity_id
_entity_poly.type
_entity_poly.pdbx_seq_one_letter_code
_entity_poly.pdbx_strand_id
1 'polypeptide(L)'
;MKVQILARKLITPSSPTPLNLQKLKISCLDQNFPSNYYTSCIFYYPASGEEDCVNTAEKSKQLQKSLSEILTLYYPLGGRYVKGSVFIDCNDNGAEYLEAKASGCLSEFLKEGELVTELRNHLAPPLFQPEEGPLLIVQFNMFECGGLAIGISVTQR
;
A
#
# COMPACT_ATOMS: atom_id res chain seq x y z
N MET A 1 6.79 14.08 14.50
CA MET A 1 5.54 13.43 14.04
C MET A 1 5.53 11.98 14.52
N LYS A 2 4.42 11.48 15.06
CA LYS A 2 4.22 10.07 15.40
C LYS A 2 3.14 9.49 14.48
N VAL A 3 3.38 8.30 13.94
CA VAL A 3 2.42 7.56 13.12
C VAL A 3 1.98 6.32 13.89
N GLN A 4 0.67 6.12 14.02
CA GLN A 4 0.08 4.96 14.69
C GLN A 4 -0.81 4.21 13.72
N ILE A 5 -0.53 2.93 13.48
CA ILE A 5 -1.41 2.04 12.71
C ILE A 5 -2.65 1.73 13.55
N LEU A 6 -3.83 2.00 12.99
CA LEU A 6 -5.14 1.77 13.60
C LEU A 6 -5.74 0.44 13.15
N ALA A 7 -5.60 0.11 11.86
CA ALA A 7 -6.19 -1.10 11.30
C ALA A 7 -5.30 -1.68 10.19
N ARG A 8 -5.41 -3.00 10.01
CA ARG A 8 -4.81 -3.75 8.90
C ARG A 8 -5.89 -4.60 8.25
N LYS A 9 -5.95 -4.59 6.92
CA LYS A 9 -6.95 -5.31 6.14
C LYS A 9 -6.29 -5.94 4.92
N LEU A 10 -6.83 -7.05 4.45
CA LEU A 10 -6.48 -7.62 3.16
C LEU A 10 -7.61 -7.31 2.18
N ILE A 11 -7.29 -6.53 1.14
CA ILE A 11 -8.25 -6.14 0.11
C ILE A 11 -8.09 -7.10 -1.05
N THR A 12 -9.12 -7.91 -1.27
CA THR A 12 -9.18 -8.89 -2.36
C THR A 12 -9.77 -8.26 -3.63
N PRO A 13 -9.52 -8.84 -4.81
CA PRO A 13 -10.23 -8.46 -6.03
C PRO A 13 -11.75 -8.49 -5.86
N SER A 14 -12.46 -7.61 -6.56
CA SER A 14 -13.92 -7.56 -6.53
C SER A 14 -14.57 -8.73 -7.26
N SER A 15 -13.86 -9.33 -8.21
CA SER A 15 -14.23 -10.56 -8.91
C SER A 15 -13.08 -11.57 -8.80
N PRO A 16 -13.36 -12.87 -8.60
CA PRO A 16 -12.33 -13.89 -8.46
C PRO A 16 -11.43 -14.01 -9.69
N THR A 17 -10.15 -14.28 -9.46
CA THR A 17 -9.19 -14.56 -10.54
C THR A 17 -9.56 -15.87 -11.27
N PRO A 18 -9.77 -15.84 -12.60
CA PRO A 18 -10.07 -17.04 -13.37
C PRO A 18 -9.00 -18.13 -13.21
N LEU A 19 -9.41 -19.41 -13.21
CA LEU A 19 -8.51 -20.55 -13.01
C LEU A 19 -7.30 -20.56 -13.95
N ASN A 20 -7.49 -20.15 -15.21
CA ASN A 20 -6.42 -20.10 -16.21
C ASN A 20 -5.42 -18.94 -15.99
N LEU A 21 -5.69 -18.01 -15.07
CA LEU A 21 -4.85 -16.85 -14.73
C LEU A 21 -4.21 -16.96 -13.34
N GLN A 22 -4.43 -18.06 -12.61
CA GLN A 22 -3.94 -18.22 -11.22
C GLN A 22 -2.42 -18.30 -11.09
N LYS A 23 -1.68 -18.50 -12.18
CA LYS A 23 -0.21 -18.54 -12.16
C LYS A 23 0.37 -17.56 -13.15
N LEU A 24 1.01 -16.52 -12.65
CA LEU A 24 1.79 -15.59 -13.47
C LEU A 24 3.26 -15.96 -13.41
N LYS A 25 3.84 -16.38 -14.53
CA LYS A 25 5.28 -16.67 -14.62
C LYS A 25 6.07 -15.35 -14.60
N ILE A 26 7.07 -15.26 -13.73
CA ILE A 26 7.96 -14.09 -13.68
C ILE A 26 9.09 -14.22 -14.71
N SER A 27 9.62 -13.07 -15.16
CA SER A 27 10.69 -13.05 -16.15
C SER A 27 12.04 -13.43 -15.52
N CYS A 28 13.08 -13.59 -16.36
CA CYS A 28 14.43 -13.78 -15.86
C CYS A 28 15.00 -12.52 -15.19
N LEU A 29 14.51 -11.33 -15.55
CA LEU A 29 14.94 -10.08 -14.94
C LEU A 29 14.43 -9.99 -13.50
N ASP A 30 13.16 -10.30 -13.30
CA ASP A 30 12.49 -10.29 -11.98
C ASP A 30 13.19 -11.24 -11.01
N GLN A 31 13.65 -12.41 -11.48
CA GLN A 31 14.37 -13.39 -10.67
C GLN A 31 15.70 -12.89 -10.08
N ASN A 32 16.30 -11.83 -10.63
CA ASN A 32 17.52 -11.24 -10.08
C ASN A 32 17.24 -10.32 -8.89
N PHE A 33 15.98 -9.92 -8.67
CA PHE A 33 15.60 -9.10 -7.53
C PHE A 33 15.25 -9.97 -6.30
N PRO A 34 15.69 -9.56 -5.10
CA PRO A 34 15.24 -10.20 -3.87
C PRO A 34 13.72 -10.11 -3.70
N SER A 35 13.06 -11.22 -3.34
CA SER A 35 11.60 -11.30 -3.11
C SER A 35 11.11 -10.44 -1.94
N ASN A 36 12.02 -10.02 -1.07
CA ASN A 36 11.73 -9.23 0.12
C ASN A 36 11.91 -7.73 -0.09
N TYR A 37 12.28 -7.26 -1.28
CA TYR A 37 12.57 -5.85 -1.55
C TYR A 37 11.39 -5.12 -2.19
N TYR A 38 10.97 -4.01 -1.56
CA TYR A 38 9.84 -3.20 -1.99
C TYR A 38 10.31 -1.82 -2.43
N THR A 39 9.74 -1.31 -3.52
CA THR A 39 9.85 0.09 -3.90
C THR A 39 8.62 0.82 -3.39
N SER A 40 8.87 1.95 -2.71
CA SER A 40 7.82 2.71 -2.05
C SER A 40 7.70 4.14 -2.60
N CYS A 41 6.46 4.57 -2.81
CA CYS A 41 6.09 5.94 -3.20
C CYS A 41 5.12 6.51 -2.18
N ILE A 42 5.18 7.83 -1.95
CA ILE A 42 4.26 8.53 -1.05
C ILE A 42 3.63 9.69 -1.80
N PHE A 43 2.30 9.77 -1.76
CA PHE A 43 1.50 10.84 -2.34
C PHE A 43 0.89 11.67 -1.21
N TYR A 44 1.02 13.00 -1.29
CA TYR A 44 0.52 13.93 -0.28
C TYR A 44 -0.67 14.71 -0.81
N TYR A 45 -1.73 14.80 0.00
CA TYR A 45 -2.96 15.51 -0.32
C TYR A 45 -3.26 16.50 0.80
N PRO A 46 -3.07 17.82 0.58
CA PRO A 46 -3.37 18.83 1.58
C PRO A 46 -4.87 18.87 1.89
N ALA A 47 -5.23 19.31 3.10
CA ALA A 47 -6.62 19.59 3.44
C ALA A 47 -7.12 20.78 2.60
N SER A 48 -8.34 20.68 2.08
CA SER A 48 -9.01 21.70 1.26
C SER A 48 -10.08 22.50 2.02
N GLY A 49 -10.37 22.15 3.28
CA GLY A 49 -11.28 22.88 4.18
C GLY A 49 -11.63 22.10 5.45
N GLU A 50 -12.48 22.67 6.32
CA GLU A 50 -12.89 22.06 7.59
C GLU A 50 -13.73 20.77 7.43
N GLU A 51 -14.41 20.57 6.29
CA GLU A 51 -15.20 19.36 6.01
C GLU A 51 -14.36 18.10 5.76
N ASP A 52 -13.05 18.24 5.51
CA ASP A 52 -12.17 17.11 5.16
C ASP A 52 -11.88 16.17 6.34
N CYS A 53 -11.91 16.67 7.58
CA CYS A 53 -11.69 15.83 8.77
C CYS A 53 -12.85 14.85 8.99
N VAL A 54 -14.09 15.25 8.65
CA VAL A 54 -15.30 14.43 8.77
C VAL A 54 -15.38 13.39 7.63
N ASN A 55 -14.83 13.72 6.45
CA ASN A 55 -14.92 12.88 5.24
C ASN A 55 -13.78 11.84 5.12
N THR A 56 -12.79 11.85 6.03
CA THR A 56 -11.60 10.99 5.87
C THR A 56 -11.90 9.49 5.92
N ALA A 57 -12.86 9.07 6.76
CA ALA A 57 -13.29 7.67 6.83
C ALA A 57 -13.97 7.20 5.53
N GLU A 58 -14.75 8.07 4.89
CA GLU A 58 -15.42 7.77 3.63
C GLU A 58 -14.42 7.72 2.48
N LYS A 59 -13.43 8.64 2.45
CA LYS A 59 -12.30 8.58 1.50
C LYS A 59 -11.52 7.26 1.62
N SER A 60 -11.29 6.78 2.85
CA SER A 60 -10.63 5.49 3.08
C SER A 60 -11.46 4.33 2.54
N LYS A 61 -12.78 4.31 2.77
CA LYS A 61 -13.69 3.29 2.22
C LYS A 61 -13.73 3.34 0.69
N GLN A 62 -13.80 4.53 0.11
CA GLN A 62 -13.77 4.72 -1.34
C GLN A 62 -12.46 4.16 -1.93
N LEU A 63 -11.31 4.44 -1.30
CA LEU A 63 -10.03 3.90 -1.73
C LEU A 63 -9.98 2.37 -1.64
N GLN A 64 -10.47 1.78 -0.54
CA GLN A 64 -10.56 0.32 -0.37
C GLN A 64 -11.43 -0.31 -1.46
N LYS A 65 -12.58 0.30 -1.77
CA LYS A 65 -13.48 -0.17 -2.83
C LYS A 65 -12.82 -0.10 -4.20
N SER A 66 -12.23 1.05 -4.57
CA SER A 66 -11.53 1.20 -5.85
C SER A 66 -10.31 0.27 -5.96
N LEU A 67 -9.64 -0.03 -4.84
CA LEU A 67 -8.54 -0.98 -4.81
C LEU A 67 -9.04 -2.41 -5.10
N SER A 68 -10.15 -2.82 -4.50
CA SER A 68 -10.77 -4.11 -4.81
C SER A 68 -11.18 -4.22 -6.28
N GLU A 69 -11.75 -3.15 -6.84
CA GLU A 69 -12.14 -3.10 -8.26
C GLU A 69 -10.95 -3.18 -9.22
N ILE A 70 -9.88 -2.41 -8.96
CA ILE A 70 -8.69 -2.41 -9.83
C ILE A 70 -7.88 -3.71 -9.71
N LEU A 71 -7.91 -4.38 -8.55
CA LEU A 71 -7.28 -5.67 -8.35
C LEU A 71 -7.90 -6.78 -9.21
N THR A 72 -9.14 -6.62 -9.68
CA THR A 72 -9.70 -7.55 -10.68
C THR A 72 -8.93 -7.48 -12.01
N LEU A 73 -8.44 -6.30 -12.39
CA LEU A 73 -7.65 -6.10 -13.60
C LEU A 73 -6.15 -6.38 -13.36
N TYR A 74 -5.65 -6.01 -12.19
CA TYR A 74 -4.27 -6.22 -11.74
C TYR A 74 -4.17 -7.36 -10.71
N TYR A 75 -4.83 -8.47 -11.01
CA TYR A 75 -4.97 -9.64 -10.14
C TYR A 75 -3.66 -10.19 -9.54
N PRO A 76 -2.49 -10.14 -10.22
CA PRO A 76 -1.27 -10.65 -9.62
C PRO A 76 -0.89 -9.92 -8.33
N LEU A 77 -1.23 -8.64 -8.19
CA LEU A 77 -0.92 -7.84 -6.99
C LEU A 77 -1.69 -8.30 -5.74
N GLY A 78 -2.79 -9.04 -5.93
CA GLY A 78 -3.52 -9.72 -4.85
C GLY A 78 -2.97 -11.11 -4.52
N GLY A 79 -1.95 -11.60 -5.23
CA GLY A 79 -1.35 -12.92 -5.05
C GLY A 79 -0.20 -12.96 -4.05
N ARG A 80 0.59 -14.03 -4.08
CA ARG A 80 1.80 -14.22 -3.26
C ARG A 80 2.94 -14.84 -4.08
N TYR A 81 4.17 -14.52 -3.70
CA TYR A 81 5.32 -15.31 -4.16
C TYR A 81 5.29 -16.69 -3.52
N VAL A 82 5.51 -17.72 -4.34
CA VAL A 82 5.76 -19.06 -3.83
C VAL A 82 7.27 -19.27 -3.75
N LYS A 83 7.77 -19.50 -2.54
CA LYS A 83 9.19 -19.70 -2.30
C LYS A 83 9.77 -20.82 -3.16
N GLY A 84 10.91 -20.56 -3.79
CA GLY A 84 11.58 -21.51 -4.68
C GLY A 84 10.91 -21.70 -6.05
N SER A 85 9.86 -20.95 -6.37
CA SER A 85 9.20 -20.97 -7.66
C SER A 85 9.60 -19.78 -8.55
N VAL A 86 9.23 -19.88 -9.83
CA VAL A 86 9.37 -18.82 -10.84
C VAL A 86 8.00 -18.27 -11.28
N PHE A 87 7.04 -18.26 -10.36
CA PHE A 87 5.71 -17.70 -10.60
C PHE A 87 5.14 -17.03 -9.35
N ILE A 88 4.18 -16.13 -9.58
CA ILE A 88 3.28 -15.60 -8.57
C ILE A 88 2.03 -16.49 -8.54
N ASP A 89 1.64 -16.91 -7.34
CA ASP A 89 0.35 -17.56 -7.11
C ASP A 89 -0.72 -16.49 -6.93
N CYS A 90 -1.52 -16.28 -7.97
CA CYS A 90 -2.63 -15.32 -7.99
C CYS A 90 -3.86 -15.93 -7.29
N ASN A 91 -3.71 -16.18 -5.99
CA ASN A 91 -4.66 -16.88 -5.11
C ASN A 91 -5.68 -15.95 -4.42
N ASP A 92 -5.75 -14.68 -4.84
CA ASP A 92 -6.65 -13.67 -4.28
C ASP A 92 -6.51 -13.45 -2.75
N ASN A 93 -5.35 -13.76 -2.15
CA ASN A 93 -5.05 -13.45 -0.75
C ASN A 93 -5.06 -11.94 -0.43
N GLY A 94 -5.11 -11.10 -1.45
CA GLY A 94 -5.34 -9.65 -1.37
C GLY A 94 -4.09 -8.82 -1.12
N ALA A 95 -4.20 -7.53 -1.42
CA ALA A 95 -3.22 -6.51 -1.08
C ALA A 95 -3.41 -6.07 0.37
N GLU A 96 -2.32 -5.74 1.07
CA GLU A 96 -2.43 -5.24 2.45
C GLU A 96 -2.77 -3.75 2.46
N TYR A 97 -3.78 -3.39 3.24
CA TYR A 97 -4.25 -2.03 3.43
C TYR A 97 -4.14 -1.65 4.91
N LEU A 98 -3.35 -0.63 5.19
CA LEU A 98 -3.09 -0.12 6.53
C LEU A 98 -3.78 1.23 6.69
N GLU A 99 -4.54 1.41 7.76
CA GLU A 99 -5.05 2.72 8.17
C GLU A 99 -4.19 3.24 9.32
N ALA A 100 -3.69 4.48 9.20
CA ALA A 100 -2.82 5.08 10.20
C ALA A 100 -3.24 6.51 10.54
N LYS A 101 -3.01 6.91 11.79
CA LYS A 101 -3.13 8.31 12.23
C LYS A 101 -1.74 8.91 12.42
N ALA A 102 -1.53 10.09 11.83
CA ALA A 102 -0.31 10.87 11.95
C ALA A 102 -0.58 12.12 12.81
N SER A 103 0.22 12.32 13.85
CA SER A 103 0.12 13.52 14.71
C SER A 103 0.63 14.77 13.99
N GLY A 104 0.03 15.94 14.20
CA GLY A 104 0.45 17.20 13.60
C GLY A 104 -0.14 17.45 12.21
N CYS A 105 0.35 18.49 11.53
CA CYS A 105 -0.19 18.88 10.23
C CYS A 105 0.73 18.59 9.03
N LEU A 106 0.13 18.14 7.93
CA LEU A 106 0.82 17.85 6.68
C LEU A 106 1.54 19.09 6.10
N SER A 107 0.96 20.28 6.23
CA SER A 107 1.58 21.50 5.69
C SER A 107 2.85 21.90 6.44
N GLU A 108 2.90 21.65 7.75
CA GLU A 108 4.10 21.85 8.57
C GLU A 108 5.16 20.82 8.21
N PHE A 109 4.76 19.55 8.10
CA PHE A 109 5.63 18.45 7.67
C PHE A 109 6.30 18.72 6.31
N LEU A 110 5.58 19.30 5.35
CA LEU A 110 6.14 19.63 4.02
C LEU A 110 7.02 20.88 4.03
N LYS A 111 6.81 21.82 4.95
CA LYS A 111 7.60 23.07 5.07
C LYS A 111 8.97 22.84 5.70
N GLU A 112 9.10 21.86 6.59
CA GLU A 112 10.36 21.57 7.29
C GLU A 112 11.49 21.18 6.34
N GLY A 113 11.21 20.84 5.07
CA GLY A 113 12.18 20.80 3.96
C GLY A 113 13.24 19.70 4.05
N GLU A 114 13.50 19.18 5.24
CA GLU A 114 14.44 18.09 5.48
C GLU A 114 13.68 16.82 5.76
N LEU A 115 13.85 15.91 4.81
CA LEU A 115 13.61 14.48 4.93
C LEU A 115 14.31 13.97 6.20
N VAL A 116 13.63 14.03 7.36
CA VAL A 116 13.89 13.05 8.40
C VAL A 116 13.45 11.73 7.78
N THR A 117 14.37 11.11 7.04
CA THR A 117 14.16 9.91 6.22
C THR A 117 13.42 8.86 7.03
N GLU A 118 13.72 8.78 8.33
CA GLU A 118 13.02 7.93 9.28
C GLU A 118 11.52 8.26 9.38
N LEU A 119 11.11 9.51 9.59
CA LEU A 119 9.69 9.88 9.68
C LEU A 119 8.94 9.65 8.37
N ARG A 120 9.58 9.92 7.22
CA ARG A 120 9.05 9.61 5.89
C ARG A 120 8.88 8.09 5.71
N ASN A 121 9.79 7.28 6.25
CA ASN A 121 9.68 5.82 6.27
C ASN A 121 8.54 5.30 7.16
N HIS A 122 7.88 6.13 7.96
CA HIS A 122 6.69 5.72 8.72
C HIS A 122 5.38 5.96 7.96
N LEU A 123 5.39 6.75 6.88
CA LEU A 123 4.21 7.01 6.04
C LEU A 123 4.03 6.00 4.91
N ALA A 124 5.06 5.20 4.65
CA ALA A 124 4.99 4.03 3.79
C ALA A 124 5.39 2.78 4.59
N PRO A 125 4.89 1.58 4.20
CA PRO A 125 5.36 0.32 4.74
C PRO A 125 6.89 0.15 4.63
N PRO A 126 7.53 -0.63 5.52
CA PRO A 126 8.96 -0.91 5.45
C PRO A 126 9.36 -1.51 4.10
N LEU A 127 10.55 -1.12 3.62
CA LEU A 127 11.14 -1.59 2.36
C LEU A 127 11.43 -3.10 2.32
N PHE A 128 11.51 -3.73 3.50
CA PHE A 128 11.76 -5.16 3.65
C PHE A 128 10.57 -5.83 4.32
N GLN A 129 10.03 -6.85 3.67
CA GLN A 129 8.93 -7.69 4.17
C GLN A 129 9.31 -9.17 4.10
N PRO A 130 8.58 -10.07 4.78
CA PRO A 130 8.74 -11.50 4.57
C PRO A 130 8.60 -11.88 3.09
N GLU A 131 9.36 -12.88 2.62
CA GLU A 131 9.36 -13.30 1.20
C GLU A 131 7.97 -13.72 0.68
N GLU A 132 7.12 -14.22 1.57
CA GLU A 132 5.75 -14.66 1.27
C GLU A 132 4.71 -13.60 1.66
N GLY A 133 5.15 -12.35 1.79
CA GLY A 133 4.31 -11.20 2.12
C GLY A 133 3.39 -10.75 0.97
N PRO A 134 2.49 -9.78 1.23
CA PRO A 134 1.62 -9.19 0.22
C PRO A 134 2.43 -8.44 -0.84
N LEU A 135 2.17 -8.69 -2.13
CA LEU A 135 2.94 -8.04 -3.21
C LEU A 135 2.72 -6.52 -3.29
N LEU A 136 1.56 -6.07 -2.83
CA LEU A 136 1.16 -4.67 -2.73
C LEU A 136 0.74 -4.35 -1.30
N ILE A 137 1.30 -3.27 -0.75
CA ILE A 137 0.91 -2.71 0.53
C ILE A 137 0.56 -1.23 0.33
N VAL A 138 -0.60 -0.82 0.82
CA VAL A 138 -1.09 0.56 0.78
C VAL A 138 -1.29 1.04 2.20
N GLN A 139 -0.68 2.17 2.57
CA GLN A 139 -0.85 2.80 3.87
C GLN A 139 -1.55 4.15 3.71
N PHE A 140 -2.75 4.24 4.26
CA PHE A 140 -3.57 5.43 4.29
C PHE A 140 -3.35 6.19 5.60
N ASN A 141 -2.61 7.30 5.52
CA ASN A 141 -2.23 8.11 6.68
C ASN A 141 -3.12 9.34 6.79
N MET A 142 -3.72 9.51 7.96
CA MET A 142 -4.65 10.60 8.26
C MET A 142 -3.99 11.57 9.24
N PHE A 143 -3.76 12.81 8.82
CA PHE A 143 -3.20 13.85 9.67
C PHE A 143 -4.29 14.54 10.50
N GLU A 144 -3.91 15.09 11.65
CA GLU A 144 -4.86 15.78 12.54
C GLU A 144 -5.47 17.03 11.90
N CYS A 145 -4.75 17.68 10.99
CA CYS A 145 -5.29 18.81 10.22
C CYS A 145 -6.15 18.41 9.01
N GLY A 146 -6.50 17.13 8.85
CA GLY A 146 -7.32 16.62 7.74
C GLY A 146 -6.56 16.35 6.43
N GLY A 147 -5.26 16.64 6.38
CA GLY A 147 -4.40 16.23 5.27
C GLY A 147 -4.21 14.71 5.21
N LEU A 148 -3.89 14.18 4.03
CA LEU A 148 -3.68 12.75 3.81
C LEU A 148 -2.31 12.49 3.20
N ALA A 149 -1.70 11.36 3.57
CA ALA A 149 -0.60 10.79 2.82
C ALA A 149 -0.90 9.32 2.49
N ILE A 150 -0.77 8.96 1.22
CA ILE A 150 -0.95 7.58 0.75
C ILE A 150 0.43 7.02 0.41
N GLY A 151 0.90 6.10 1.24
CA GLY A 151 2.09 5.31 0.98
C GLY A 151 1.73 4.07 0.18
N ILE A 152 2.49 3.75 -0.86
CA ILE A 152 2.33 2.55 -1.68
C ILE A 152 3.69 1.85 -1.73
N SER A 153 3.72 0.57 -1.40
CA SER A 153 4.91 -0.29 -1.49
C SER A 153 4.59 -1.49 -2.37
N VAL A 154 5.42 -1.72 -3.39
CA VAL A 154 5.29 -2.84 -4.33
C VAL A 154 6.60 -3.61 -4.39
N THR A 155 6.51 -4.94 -4.32
CA THR A 155 7.65 -5.83 -4.57
C THR A 155 8.34 -5.52 -5.90
N GLN A 156 9.67 -5.63 -5.94
CA GLN A 156 10.48 -5.50 -7.16
C GLN A 156 10.77 -6.82 -7.86
N ARG A 157 10.66 -7.94 -7.13
CA ARG A 157 10.58 -9.25 -7.74
C ARG A 157 9.17 -9.47 -8.26
#